data_AF-A0AAU4MQ93-F1
#
_entry.id   AF-A0AAU4MQ93-F1
#
_cell.length_a   1.000
_cell.length_b   1.000
_cell.length_c   1.000
_cell.angle_alpha   90.00
_cell.angle_beta   90.00
_cell.angle_gamma   90.00
#
_symmetry.space_group_name_H-M   'P 1'
#
loop_
_entity.id
_entity.type
_entity.pdbx_description
1 polymer ?
#
loop_
_entity_poly.entity_id
_entity_poly.type
_entity_poly.pdbx_seq_one_letter_code
_entity_poly.pdbx_strand_id
1 'polypeptide(L)'
;MNTVEVDGAVRPGDYLRVASHRWTAGRLPRDEGYARVEQIEHITDLSFLTEESREMATMPGGGVAVVFCQGLPGPVLLGAGDQWLLKQISAQRLAWDETHPTWPSRSAPFFRDAILPEGEHRLRRSQVGPTPIPPEQRVPLEATPAPAPRATTFSKPASALTTGDYLQTHAHRHTPDGMASDEGFHRIEHVTHLRGEPLNRLLTTPEWAGGTLILVSVHGLSGTLLLADGPVTVQVQPNPERQRGDEEQHWSSGPYHDLTDTTEPDPARQRATDEQLRPATPDGELDLYPSLISDPFQRELHMRGTSGVRPVPVAALPWPSRLHKCLYEQRGKAIAETYPDADGARQAASAEQFATTTPAEFAACPYHQGDDWTAIADTALTVARALTEAERDAADDKVHKLTERDQQWALALASPGRAINWDDGDTFLTDGQHRLCALRAAGVTSIPVYGCYLPDRPQTAVGTAQQHARQTITDFWYRQAAAVLGPNKAAAALARLLRRFPARRNLLPSSAANRT
;
A
#
# COMPACT_ATOMS: atom_id res chain seq x y z
N MET A 1 15.36 -18.04 5.76
CA MET A 1 13.93 -17.89 6.08
C MET A 1 13.42 -19.29 6.36
N ASN A 2 12.93 -19.56 7.57
CA ASN A 2 12.41 -20.87 7.93
C ASN A 2 10.90 -20.81 7.70
N THR A 3 10.43 -21.43 6.63
CA THR A 3 9.01 -21.70 6.39
C THR A 3 8.50 -22.54 7.56
N VAL A 4 7.55 -22.01 8.32
CA VAL A 4 6.88 -22.76 9.39
C VAL A 4 5.71 -23.50 8.75
N GLU A 5 5.63 -24.81 8.98
CA GLU A 5 4.54 -25.65 8.46
C GLU A 5 3.20 -25.13 9.00
N VAL A 6 2.19 -24.99 8.13
CA VAL A 6 0.82 -24.55 8.52
C VAL A 6 0.28 -25.46 9.63
N ASP A 7 0.55 -26.76 9.51
CA ASP A 7 0.20 -27.82 10.45
C ASP A 7 0.90 -27.72 11.82
N GLY A 8 1.95 -26.90 11.95
CA GLY A 8 2.71 -26.72 13.20
C GLY A 8 2.65 -25.31 13.80
N ALA A 9 2.19 -24.32 13.03
CA ALA A 9 2.30 -22.90 13.37
C ALA A 9 1.19 -22.40 14.31
N VAL A 10 -0.06 -22.78 14.04
CA VAL A 10 -1.25 -22.21 14.68
C VAL A 10 -1.88 -23.24 15.62
N ARG A 11 -2.36 -22.82 16.80
CA ARG A 11 -3.11 -23.66 17.74
C ARG A 11 -4.35 -22.95 18.30
N PRO A 12 -5.35 -23.69 18.80
CA PRO A 12 -6.38 -23.10 19.65
C PRO A 12 -5.76 -22.27 20.78
N GLY A 13 -6.27 -21.06 20.99
CA GLY A 13 -5.75 -20.06 21.93
C GLY A 13 -4.70 -19.10 21.37
N ASP A 14 -4.08 -19.39 20.21
CA ASP A 14 -3.26 -18.41 19.51
C ASP A 14 -4.12 -17.29 18.92
N TYR A 15 -3.51 -16.14 18.64
CA TYR A 15 -4.18 -15.00 18.01
C TYR A 15 -3.63 -14.83 16.61
N LEU A 16 -4.43 -15.26 15.64
CA LEU A 16 -4.08 -15.23 14.23
C LEU A 16 -4.44 -13.87 13.64
N ARG A 17 -3.55 -13.34 12.80
CA ARG A 17 -3.87 -12.18 11.97
C ARG A 17 -4.91 -12.57 10.91
N VAL A 18 -6.11 -12.04 11.06
CA VAL A 18 -7.25 -12.28 10.16
C VAL A 18 -7.54 -11.09 9.25
N ALA A 19 -6.69 -10.07 9.33
CA ALA A 19 -6.84 -8.77 8.69
C ALA A 19 -5.47 -8.09 8.52
N SER A 20 -5.24 -7.45 7.37
CA SER A 20 -4.08 -6.57 7.19
C SER A 20 -4.27 -5.24 7.91
N HIS A 21 -3.21 -4.42 7.95
CA HIS A 21 -3.34 -3.06 8.46
C HIS A 21 -4.24 -2.27 7.52
N ARG A 22 -5.34 -1.72 8.04
CA ARG A 22 -6.19 -0.78 7.30
C ARG A 22 -5.55 0.61 7.25
N TRP A 23 -5.80 1.32 6.15
CA TRP A 23 -5.44 2.72 5.97
C TRP A 23 -6.34 3.61 6.83
N THR A 24 -5.85 4.13 7.97
CA THR A 24 -6.62 5.01 8.88
C THR A 24 -5.76 6.04 9.62
N ALA A 25 -6.33 7.20 9.95
CA ALA A 25 -5.62 8.34 10.55
C ALA A 25 -5.23 8.12 12.01
N GLY A 26 -5.84 7.13 12.67
CA GLY A 26 -5.56 6.79 14.05
C GLY A 26 -4.41 5.80 14.21
N ARG A 27 -3.75 5.84 15.37
CA ARG A 27 -2.85 4.76 15.77
C ARG A 27 -3.67 3.50 16.00
N LEU A 28 -3.44 2.47 15.20
CA LEU A 28 -4.08 1.18 15.37
C LEU A 28 -3.63 0.52 16.69
N PRO A 29 -4.56 -0.03 17.48
CA PRO A 29 -4.21 -0.95 18.56
C PRO A 29 -3.34 -2.09 18.02
N ARG A 30 -2.33 -2.51 18.80
CA ARG A 30 -1.37 -3.55 18.36
C ARG A 30 -2.03 -4.90 18.07
N ASP A 31 -3.17 -5.16 18.69
CA ASP A 31 -3.98 -6.37 18.58
C ASP A 31 -5.15 -6.22 17.59
N GLU A 32 -5.29 -5.06 16.94
CA GLU A 32 -6.27 -4.90 15.86
C GLU A 32 -5.94 -5.87 14.71
N GLY A 33 -7.00 -6.49 14.17
CA GLY A 33 -6.88 -7.43 13.06
C GLY A 33 -6.37 -8.82 13.46
N TYR A 34 -6.25 -9.09 14.77
CA TYR A 34 -5.99 -10.42 15.30
C TYR A 34 -7.25 -10.99 15.96
N ALA A 35 -7.51 -12.27 15.70
CA ALA A 35 -8.61 -13.00 16.29
C ALA A 35 -8.09 -14.27 16.98
N ARG A 36 -8.68 -14.60 18.13
CA ARG A 36 -8.35 -15.82 18.86
C ARG A 36 -8.80 -17.03 18.05
N VAL A 37 -7.91 -17.97 17.84
CA VAL A 37 -8.22 -19.26 17.23
C VAL A 37 -8.92 -20.11 18.28
N GLU A 38 -10.14 -20.55 17.99
CA GLU A 38 -10.96 -21.37 18.88
C GLU A 38 -10.83 -22.85 18.55
N GLN A 39 -10.69 -23.17 17.26
CA GLN A 39 -10.54 -24.54 16.76
C GLN A 39 -9.72 -24.55 15.48
N ILE A 40 -9.04 -25.68 15.22
CA ILE A 40 -8.29 -25.95 14.01
C ILE A 40 -8.61 -27.36 13.53
N GLU A 41 -8.76 -27.54 12.22
CA GLU A 41 -8.92 -28.82 11.55
C GLU A 41 -7.90 -28.95 10.44
N HIS A 42 -7.20 -30.09 10.37
CA HIS A 42 -6.25 -30.37 9.30
C HIS A 42 -6.92 -31.22 8.24
N ILE A 43 -6.94 -30.74 7.01
CA ILE A 43 -7.54 -31.43 5.89
C ILE A 43 -6.50 -32.39 5.28
N THR A 44 -6.85 -33.68 5.25
CA THR A 44 -5.96 -34.72 4.70
C THR A 44 -6.32 -35.09 3.27
N ASP A 45 -7.60 -35.05 2.89
CA ASP A 45 -8.02 -35.21 1.50
C ASP A 45 -8.07 -33.86 0.79
N LEU A 46 -7.17 -33.68 -0.18
CA LEU A 46 -7.05 -32.46 -0.99
C LEU A 46 -7.72 -32.60 -2.37
N SER A 47 -8.58 -33.60 -2.56
CA SER A 47 -9.25 -33.89 -3.83
C SER A 47 -10.12 -32.73 -4.34
N PHE A 48 -10.63 -31.89 -3.44
CA PHE A 48 -11.45 -30.72 -3.76
C PHE A 48 -10.64 -29.50 -4.21
N LEU A 49 -9.30 -29.52 -4.10
CA LEU A 49 -8.44 -28.47 -4.66
C LEU A 49 -8.15 -28.73 -6.14
N THR A 50 -7.94 -27.64 -6.89
CA THR A 50 -7.38 -27.72 -8.26
C THR A 50 -5.98 -28.34 -8.23
N GLU A 51 -5.49 -28.79 -9.38
CA GLU A 51 -4.16 -29.40 -9.48
C GLU A 51 -3.07 -28.44 -8.98
N GLU A 52 -3.09 -27.18 -9.43
CA GLU A 52 -2.15 -26.14 -9.00
C GLU A 52 -2.19 -25.88 -7.49
N SER A 53 -3.38 -25.72 -6.91
CA SER A 53 -3.53 -25.52 -5.46
C SER A 53 -3.11 -26.75 -4.65
N ARG A 54 -3.33 -27.95 -5.18
CA ARG A 54 -2.89 -29.21 -4.53
C ARG A 54 -1.38 -29.36 -4.56
N GLU A 55 -0.72 -29.02 -5.66
CA GLU A 55 0.74 -29.00 -5.75
C GLU A 55 1.32 -28.03 -4.71
N MET A 56 0.76 -26.83 -4.60
CA MET A 56 1.17 -25.87 -3.56
C MET A 56 0.98 -26.41 -2.14
N ALA A 57 -0.17 -27.03 -1.87
CA ALA A 57 -0.50 -27.59 -0.55
C ALA A 57 0.37 -28.80 -0.16
N THR A 58 0.96 -29.50 -1.12
CA THR A 58 1.77 -30.72 -0.88
C THR A 58 3.28 -30.46 -0.86
N MET A 59 3.74 -29.22 -1.11
CA MET A 59 5.14 -28.85 -0.94
C MET A 59 5.62 -29.05 0.51
N PRO A 60 6.93 -29.22 0.78
CA PRO A 60 7.45 -29.31 2.15
C PRO A 60 7.07 -28.08 3.01
N GLY A 61 6.40 -28.31 4.14
CA GLY A 61 5.80 -27.27 4.97
C GLY A 61 4.45 -26.73 4.48
N GLY A 62 3.96 -27.27 3.37
CA GLY A 62 2.57 -27.19 2.93
C GLY A 62 1.66 -28.05 3.79
N GLY A 63 0.38 -27.73 3.73
CA GLY A 63 -0.72 -28.32 4.48
C GLY A 63 -1.94 -27.44 4.31
N VAL A 64 -3.12 -28.01 4.54
CA VAL A 64 -4.39 -27.27 4.47
C VAL A 64 -5.05 -27.37 5.82
N ALA A 65 -5.03 -26.25 6.55
CA ALA A 65 -5.72 -26.13 7.82
C ALA A 65 -6.93 -25.23 7.65
N VAL A 66 -8.00 -25.58 8.34
CA VAL A 66 -9.15 -24.70 8.54
C VAL A 66 -9.16 -24.22 9.98
N VAL A 67 -9.22 -22.91 10.16
CA VAL A 67 -9.27 -22.30 11.48
C VAL A 67 -10.62 -21.64 11.73
N PHE A 68 -11.09 -21.80 12.95
CA PHE A 68 -12.28 -21.14 13.47
C PHE A 68 -11.78 -20.05 14.41
N CYS A 69 -11.89 -18.80 13.98
CA CYS A 69 -11.47 -17.68 14.79
C CYS A 69 -12.68 -16.96 15.40
N GLN A 70 -12.50 -16.51 16.63
CA GLN A 70 -13.49 -15.72 17.34
C GLN A 70 -13.87 -14.46 16.55
N GLY A 71 -15.16 -14.16 16.49
CA GLY A 71 -15.72 -12.98 15.85
C GLY A 71 -15.72 -13.01 14.32
N LEU A 72 -15.24 -14.08 13.68
CA LEU A 72 -15.36 -14.26 12.24
C LEU A 72 -16.72 -14.84 11.87
N PRO A 73 -17.31 -14.43 10.73
CA PRO A 73 -18.60 -14.95 10.25
C PRO A 73 -18.52 -16.37 9.69
N GLY A 74 -17.31 -16.92 9.52
CA GLY A 74 -17.04 -18.20 8.87
C GLY A 74 -15.67 -18.77 9.23
N PRO A 75 -15.45 -20.09 9.06
CA PRO A 75 -14.11 -20.66 9.12
C PRO A 75 -13.22 -20.14 7.98
N VAL A 76 -11.91 -20.15 8.20
CA VAL A 76 -10.91 -19.74 7.20
C VAL A 76 -10.09 -20.95 6.78
N LEU A 77 -10.13 -21.26 5.48
CA LEU A 77 -9.19 -22.16 4.84
C LEU A 77 -7.85 -21.45 4.68
N LEU A 78 -6.88 -21.78 5.53
CA LEU A 78 -5.60 -21.09 5.58
C LEU A 78 -4.71 -21.45 4.40
N GLY A 79 -4.07 -20.41 3.85
CA GLY A 79 -3.01 -20.57 2.88
C GLY A 79 -1.72 -21.12 3.51
N ALA A 80 -0.90 -21.79 2.68
CA ALA A 80 0.47 -22.10 3.06
C ALA A 80 1.33 -20.83 3.22
N GLY A 81 2.31 -20.85 4.12
CA GLY A 81 3.25 -19.75 4.31
C GLY A 81 3.15 -19.05 5.67
N ASP A 82 3.71 -17.83 5.74
CA ASP A 82 3.97 -17.13 7.00
C ASP A 82 2.68 -16.61 7.64
N GLN A 83 2.16 -17.39 8.60
CA GLN A 83 1.06 -16.98 9.46
C GLN A 83 1.56 -16.05 10.57
N TRP A 84 0.91 -14.90 10.73
CA TRP A 84 1.29 -13.90 11.71
C TRP A 84 0.51 -14.12 12.99
N LEU A 85 1.21 -14.50 14.06
CA LEU A 85 0.63 -14.70 15.37
C LEU A 85 1.00 -13.57 16.32
N LEU A 86 0.03 -13.09 17.10
CA LEU A 86 0.29 -12.11 18.15
C LEU A 86 1.09 -12.79 19.28
N LYS A 87 2.21 -12.20 19.67
CA LYS A 87 3.08 -12.74 20.74
C LYS A 87 2.66 -12.29 22.15
N GLN A 88 1.96 -11.17 22.24
CA GLN A 88 1.57 -10.54 23.50
C GLN A 88 0.18 -9.94 23.40
N ILE A 89 -0.63 -10.14 24.43
CA ILE A 89 -1.99 -9.61 24.50
C ILE A 89 -2.32 -9.08 25.89
N SER A 90 -3.27 -8.14 26.00
CA SER A 90 -3.72 -7.69 27.32
C SER A 90 -4.42 -8.84 28.06
N ALA A 91 -4.19 -8.95 29.37
CA ALA A 91 -4.83 -9.98 30.20
C ALA A 91 -6.37 -9.83 30.21
N GLN A 92 -6.88 -8.61 30.05
CA GLN A 92 -8.30 -8.32 29.98
C GLN A 92 -8.94 -8.88 28.70
N ARG A 93 -8.32 -8.63 27.54
CA ARG A 93 -8.78 -9.22 26.26
C ARG A 93 -8.69 -10.75 26.31
N LEU A 94 -7.59 -11.30 26.81
CA LEU A 94 -7.43 -12.76 26.94
C LEU A 94 -8.56 -13.40 27.76
N ALA A 95 -8.84 -12.86 28.95
CA ALA A 95 -9.89 -13.38 29.83
C ALA A 95 -11.31 -13.18 29.24
N TRP A 96 -11.55 -12.07 28.55
CA TRP A 96 -12.83 -11.85 27.87
C TRP A 96 -13.01 -12.84 26.72
N ASP A 97 -11.97 -13.05 25.90
CA ASP A 97 -12.03 -13.96 24.74
C ASP A 97 -12.26 -15.42 25.15
N GLU A 98 -11.68 -15.86 26.27
CA GLU A 98 -11.91 -17.20 26.83
C GLU A 98 -13.36 -17.43 27.28
N THR A 99 -14.09 -16.37 27.65
CA THR A 99 -15.45 -16.46 28.19
C THR A 99 -16.54 -16.11 27.17
N HIS A 100 -16.16 -15.66 25.97
CA HIS A 100 -17.08 -15.23 24.91
C HIS A 100 -16.79 -15.91 23.56
N PRO A 101 -16.79 -17.25 23.49
CA PRO A 101 -16.50 -17.96 22.25
C PRO A 101 -17.55 -17.65 21.18
N THR A 102 -17.13 -17.57 19.92
CA THR A 102 -18.04 -17.40 18.76
C THR A 102 -18.51 -18.74 18.23
N TRP A 103 -17.62 -19.71 18.16
CA TRP A 103 -17.88 -21.04 17.65
C TRP A 103 -18.19 -22.00 18.81
N PRO A 104 -19.23 -22.84 18.67
CA PRO A 104 -19.49 -23.87 19.65
C PRO A 104 -18.32 -24.86 19.67
N SER A 105 -17.94 -25.36 20.85
CA SER A 105 -16.95 -26.44 20.95
C SER A 105 -17.47 -27.68 20.23
N ARG A 106 -16.67 -28.23 19.31
CA ARG A 106 -17.02 -29.44 18.55
C ARG A 106 -16.12 -30.60 18.95
N SER A 107 -16.72 -31.77 19.11
CA SER A 107 -15.98 -33.04 19.29
C SER A 107 -15.73 -33.77 17.97
N ALA A 108 -16.30 -33.30 16.87
CA ALA A 108 -16.18 -33.88 15.54
C ALA A 108 -15.79 -32.82 14.50
N PRO A 109 -14.99 -33.20 13.47
CA PRO A 109 -14.61 -32.30 12.38
C PRO A 109 -15.81 -31.72 11.63
N PHE A 110 -15.68 -30.47 11.22
CA PHE A 110 -16.59 -29.76 10.34
C PHE A 110 -16.38 -30.14 8.87
N PHE A 111 -15.13 -30.36 8.47
CA PHE A 111 -14.77 -30.82 7.12
C PHE A 111 -14.69 -32.35 7.08
N ARG A 112 -15.10 -32.95 5.96
CA ARG A 112 -14.93 -34.40 5.78
C ARG A 112 -13.46 -34.76 5.76
N ASP A 113 -13.14 -35.90 6.37
CA ASP A 113 -11.78 -36.46 6.42
C ASP A 113 -10.74 -35.52 7.03
N ALA A 114 -11.19 -34.47 7.72
CA ALA A 114 -10.33 -33.60 8.49
C ALA A 114 -10.05 -34.20 9.87
N ILE A 115 -8.90 -33.85 10.41
CA ILE A 115 -8.43 -34.34 11.71
C ILE A 115 -8.38 -33.16 12.67
N LEU A 116 -8.93 -33.36 13.87
CA LEU A 116 -8.71 -32.46 14.99
C LEU A 116 -7.33 -32.78 15.59
N PRO A 117 -6.36 -31.85 15.59
CA PRO A 117 -5.02 -32.13 16.10
C PRO A 117 -5.09 -32.43 17.62
N GLU A 118 -4.68 -33.64 18.01
CA GLU A 118 -4.57 -34.05 19.42
C GLU A 118 -3.13 -33.85 19.95
N GLY A 119 -2.99 -33.15 21.09
CA GLY A 119 -1.73 -33.09 21.85
C GLY A 119 -0.76 -31.94 21.51
N GLU A 120 0.40 -31.93 22.19
CA GLU A 120 1.44 -30.92 21.99
C GLU A 120 2.27 -31.20 20.72
N HIS A 121 2.25 -30.28 19.75
CA HIS A 121 3.11 -30.36 18.57
C HIS A 121 4.60 -30.27 18.94
N ARG A 122 5.41 -31.24 18.47
CA ARG A 122 6.81 -31.49 18.89
C ARG A 122 7.79 -30.34 18.61
N LEU A 123 7.48 -29.46 17.66
CA LEU A 123 8.37 -28.34 17.28
C LEU A 123 8.21 -27.08 18.14
N ARG A 124 7.09 -26.90 18.86
CA ARG A 124 6.88 -25.75 19.74
C ARG A 124 7.26 -26.16 21.16
N ARG A 125 8.52 -25.90 21.54
CA ARG A 125 8.98 -26.04 22.93
C ARG A 125 8.22 -25.02 23.80
N SER A 126 7.18 -25.50 24.50
CA SER A 126 6.59 -24.92 25.72
C SER A 126 5.96 -23.51 25.71
N GLN A 127 5.60 -22.89 24.59
CA GLN A 127 4.79 -21.66 24.61
C GLN A 127 3.37 -21.92 24.09
N VAL A 128 2.41 -21.83 25.01
CA VAL A 128 0.96 -21.86 24.76
C VAL A 128 0.48 -20.42 24.66
N GLY A 129 -0.01 -20.00 23.50
CA GLY A 129 -0.67 -18.70 23.29
C GLY A 129 0.23 -17.46 23.47
N PRO A 130 -0.33 -16.26 23.29
CA PRO A 130 0.37 -15.01 23.58
C PRO A 130 0.67 -14.88 25.08
N THR A 131 1.80 -14.26 25.41
CA THR A 131 2.10 -13.91 26.81
C THR A 131 1.31 -12.66 27.23
N PRO A 132 0.68 -12.64 28.42
CA PRO A 132 0.03 -11.43 28.90
C PRO A 132 1.02 -10.27 29.00
N ILE A 133 0.62 -9.08 28.53
CA ILE A 133 1.45 -7.87 28.65
C ILE A 133 1.65 -7.56 30.15
N PRO A 134 2.91 -7.49 30.63
CA PRO A 134 3.19 -7.20 32.04
C PRO A 134 2.63 -5.84 32.47
N PRO A 135 2.14 -5.69 33.72
CA PRO A 135 1.57 -4.44 34.23
C PRO A 135 2.45 -3.21 34.01
N GLU A 136 3.77 -3.35 34.13
CA GLU A 136 4.79 -2.32 33.96
C GLU A 136 5.04 -1.90 32.50
N GLN A 137 4.61 -2.72 31.53
CA GLN A 137 4.68 -2.40 30.10
C GLN A 137 3.34 -1.89 29.55
N ARG A 138 2.33 -1.75 30.42
CA ARG A 138 1.06 -1.11 30.04
C ARG A 138 1.36 0.36 29.78
N VAL A 139 1.18 0.77 28.52
CA VAL A 139 0.95 2.18 28.23
C VAL A 139 -0.28 2.57 29.08
N PRO A 140 -0.23 3.65 29.88
CA PRO A 140 -1.42 4.12 30.59
C PRO A 140 -2.55 4.18 29.56
N LEU A 141 -3.72 3.62 29.89
CA LEU A 141 -4.91 3.94 29.12
C LEU A 141 -5.06 5.46 29.21
N GLU A 142 -4.61 6.19 28.19
CA GLU A 142 -5.18 7.48 27.89
C GLU A 142 -6.70 7.27 27.94
N ALA A 143 -7.38 8.11 28.73
CA ALA A 143 -8.79 7.97 29.04
C ALA A 143 -9.52 7.39 27.83
N THR A 144 -10.14 6.20 27.98
CA THR A 144 -10.78 5.49 26.87
C THR A 144 -11.59 6.53 26.11
N PRO A 145 -11.18 6.88 24.87
CA PRO A 145 -11.90 7.91 24.14
C PRO A 145 -13.36 7.50 24.08
N ALA A 146 -14.26 8.47 24.11
CA ALA A 146 -15.69 8.19 23.94
C ALA A 146 -15.87 7.25 22.74
N PRO A 147 -16.77 6.25 22.82
CA PRO A 147 -16.93 5.25 21.77
C PRO A 147 -17.04 5.94 20.42
N ALA A 148 -16.13 5.59 19.50
CA ALA A 148 -16.14 6.17 18.17
C ALA A 148 -17.45 5.79 17.49
N PRO A 149 -18.15 6.74 16.83
CA PRO A 149 -19.30 6.39 16.02
C PRO A 149 -18.89 5.37 14.95
N ARG A 150 -19.66 4.29 14.83
CA ARG A 150 -19.40 3.18 13.92
C ARG A 150 -19.86 3.54 12.52
N ALA A 151 -19.14 3.03 11.51
CA ALA A 151 -19.57 3.07 10.12
C ALA A 151 -20.98 2.49 9.97
N THR A 152 -21.79 3.08 9.08
CA THR A 152 -23.12 2.54 8.80
C THR A 152 -22.98 1.21 8.06
N THR A 153 -23.75 0.22 8.49
CA THR A 153 -23.74 -1.13 7.92
C THR A 153 -25.13 -1.55 7.49
N PHE A 154 -25.17 -2.57 6.63
CA PHE A 154 -26.41 -3.28 6.32
C PHE A 154 -26.14 -4.77 6.18
N SER A 155 -27.20 -5.56 6.34
CA SER A 155 -27.13 -7.01 6.18
C SER A 155 -27.65 -7.41 4.81
N LYS A 156 -26.98 -8.36 4.17
CA LYS A 156 -27.42 -9.03 2.94
C LYS A 156 -27.04 -10.50 2.95
N PRO A 157 -27.67 -11.38 2.13
CA PRO A 157 -27.24 -12.76 2.01
C PRO A 157 -25.79 -12.87 1.51
N ALA A 158 -25.02 -13.85 2.00
CA ALA A 158 -23.64 -14.06 1.56
C ALA A 158 -23.53 -14.30 0.04
N SER A 159 -24.53 -14.96 -0.57
CA SER A 159 -24.60 -15.14 -2.03
C SER A 159 -24.76 -13.84 -2.83
N ALA A 160 -25.11 -12.73 -2.17
CA ALA A 160 -25.21 -11.39 -2.75
C ALA A 160 -23.95 -10.52 -2.49
N LEU A 161 -22.89 -11.08 -1.90
CA LEU A 161 -21.59 -10.41 -1.79
C LEU A 161 -20.97 -10.16 -3.17
N THR A 162 -20.30 -9.03 -3.31
CA THR A 162 -19.67 -8.59 -4.57
C THR A 162 -18.22 -8.20 -4.32
N THR A 163 -17.35 -8.37 -5.32
CA THR A 163 -15.99 -7.82 -5.25
C THR A 163 -16.04 -6.30 -5.04
N GLY A 164 -15.27 -5.80 -4.09
CA GLY A 164 -15.28 -4.41 -3.65
C GLY A 164 -16.12 -4.12 -2.40
N ASP A 165 -16.99 -5.04 -1.97
CA ASP A 165 -17.70 -4.90 -0.69
C ASP A 165 -16.73 -4.90 0.48
N TYR A 166 -17.06 -4.14 1.53
CA TYR A 166 -16.34 -4.18 2.79
C TYR A 166 -17.10 -5.07 3.77
N LEU A 167 -16.71 -6.34 3.84
CA LEU A 167 -17.31 -7.37 4.70
C LEU A 167 -16.81 -7.25 6.14
N GLN A 168 -17.70 -7.36 7.11
CA GLN A 168 -17.33 -7.49 8.53
C GLN A 168 -16.68 -8.86 8.77
N THR A 169 -15.36 -8.92 8.72
CA THR A 169 -14.60 -10.16 8.99
C THR A 169 -14.35 -10.34 10.47
N HIS A 170 -14.38 -9.29 11.29
CA HIS A 170 -14.18 -9.39 12.73
C HIS A 170 -15.19 -8.53 13.48
N ALA A 171 -16.24 -9.16 14.01
CA ALA A 171 -17.36 -8.47 14.63
C ALA A 171 -17.10 -8.02 16.08
N HIS A 172 -16.15 -8.65 16.78
CA HIS A 172 -16.02 -8.52 18.23
C HIS A 172 -14.58 -8.39 18.72
N ARG A 173 -14.16 -7.17 19.10
CA ARG A 173 -12.95 -6.93 19.91
C ARG A 173 -13.29 -6.34 21.28
N HIS A 174 -12.59 -6.76 22.33
CA HIS A 174 -12.70 -6.22 23.68
C HIS A 174 -11.69 -5.07 23.87
N THR A 175 -12.10 -3.89 24.35
CA THR A 175 -13.50 -3.50 24.57
C THR A 175 -14.19 -3.12 23.25
N PRO A 176 -15.51 -3.38 23.08
CA PRO A 176 -16.23 -3.01 21.86
C PRO A 176 -16.14 -1.50 21.56
N ASP A 177 -16.16 -0.69 22.61
CA ASP A 177 -16.07 0.78 22.53
C ASP A 177 -14.70 1.28 22.05
N GLY A 178 -13.67 0.41 22.08
CA GLY A 178 -12.32 0.71 21.62
C GLY A 178 -12.10 0.47 20.12
N MET A 179 -13.14 0.05 19.38
CA MET A 179 -13.03 -0.23 17.97
C MET A 179 -13.28 1.04 17.12
N ALA A 180 -12.37 1.38 16.21
CA ALA A 180 -12.54 2.57 15.36
C ALA A 180 -13.62 2.37 14.29
N SER A 181 -14.16 3.44 13.69
CA SER A 181 -15.39 3.46 12.87
C SER A 181 -15.56 2.28 11.90
N ASP A 182 -14.54 1.92 11.12
CA ASP A 182 -14.53 0.84 10.12
C ASP A 182 -13.64 -0.37 10.50
N GLU A 183 -13.20 -0.46 11.76
CA GLU A 183 -12.43 -1.59 12.24
C GLU A 183 -13.21 -2.91 12.12
N GLY A 184 -12.56 -3.95 11.61
CA GLY A 184 -13.15 -5.27 11.38
C GLY A 184 -13.82 -5.44 10.03
N PHE A 185 -13.85 -4.41 9.19
CA PHE A 185 -14.35 -4.46 7.81
C PHE A 185 -13.20 -4.56 6.81
N HIS A 186 -13.29 -5.45 5.83
CA HIS A 186 -12.25 -5.69 4.82
C HIS A 186 -12.84 -5.84 3.42
N ARG A 187 -12.13 -5.27 2.44
CA ARG A 187 -12.51 -5.32 1.02
C ARG A 187 -12.49 -6.76 0.52
N ILE A 188 -13.57 -7.18 -0.13
CA ILE A 188 -13.65 -8.45 -0.84
C ILE A 188 -12.92 -8.31 -2.16
N GLU A 189 -11.99 -9.23 -2.43
CA GLU A 189 -11.23 -9.32 -3.68
C GLU A 189 -11.86 -10.34 -4.63
N HIS A 190 -12.24 -11.50 -4.09
CA HIS A 190 -12.80 -12.60 -4.88
C HIS A 190 -14.00 -13.23 -4.18
N VAL A 191 -15.00 -13.65 -4.98
CA VAL A 191 -16.17 -14.40 -4.53
C VAL A 191 -16.41 -15.57 -5.48
N THR A 192 -16.47 -16.79 -4.95
CA THR A 192 -16.90 -17.97 -5.71
C THR A 192 -17.91 -18.79 -4.91
N HIS A 193 -18.69 -19.60 -5.61
CA HIS A 193 -19.77 -20.41 -5.04
C HIS A 193 -19.53 -21.90 -5.27
N LEU A 194 -19.65 -22.69 -4.21
CA LEU A 194 -19.66 -24.16 -4.26
C LEU A 194 -21.06 -24.67 -3.89
N ARG A 195 -21.64 -25.53 -4.74
CA ARG A 195 -23.02 -26.01 -4.61
C ARG A 195 -23.13 -27.50 -4.90
N GLY A 196 -24.23 -28.11 -4.47
CA GLY A 196 -24.59 -29.47 -4.84
C GLY A 196 -23.61 -30.51 -4.32
N GLU A 197 -23.24 -31.48 -5.16
CA GLU A 197 -22.41 -32.60 -4.72
C GLU A 197 -20.99 -32.23 -4.26
N PRO A 198 -20.27 -31.31 -4.91
CA PRO A 198 -18.99 -30.80 -4.39
C PRO A 198 -19.07 -30.26 -2.96
N LEU A 199 -20.14 -29.53 -2.62
CA LEU A 199 -20.40 -29.07 -1.25
C LEU A 199 -20.57 -30.24 -0.28
N ASN A 200 -21.34 -31.26 -0.69
CA ASN A 200 -21.55 -32.45 0.11
C ASN A 200 -20.23 -33.18 0.38
N ARG A 201 -19.31 -33.24 -0.59
CA ARG A 201 -17.99 -33.87 -0.41
C ARG A 201 -17.10 -33.10 0.57
N LEU A 202 -17.21 -31.78 0.62
CA LEU A 202 -16.35 -30.94 1.46
C LEU A 202 -16.77 -30.94 2.94
N LEU A 203 -18.07 -30.83 3.23
CA LEU A 203 -18.58 -30.63 4.59
C LEU A 203 -19.20 -31.90 5.18
N THR A 204 -18.95 -32.11 6.48
CA THR A 204 -19.63 -33.16 7.27
C THR A 204 -21.11 -32.82 7.48
N THR A 205 -21.45 -31.53 7.51
CA THR A 205 -22.79 -30.98 7.76
C THR A 205 -23.15 -29.96 6.66
N PRO A 206 -23.42 -30.39 5.42
CA PRO A 206 -23.62 -29.48 4.28
C PRO A 206 -24.84 -28.55 4.44
N GLU A 207 -25.82 -28.91 5.27
CA GLU A 207 -26.97 -28.08 5.62
C GLU A 207 -26.58 -26.76 6.30
N TRP A 208 -25.41 -26.70 6.95
CA TRP A 208 -24.89 -25.44 7.52
C TRP A 208 -24.75 -24.36 6.46
N ALA A 209 -24.36 -24.73 5.24
CA ALA A 209 -24.15 -23.78 4.15
C ALA A 209 -25.46 -23.24 3.56
N GLY A 210 -26.63 -23.80 3.90
CA GLY A 210 -27.89 -23.37 3.29
C GLY A 210 -27.99 -23.70 1.79
N GLY A 211 -27.26 -24.72 1.33
CA GLY A 211 -27.25 -25.18 -0.06
C GLY A 211 -26.21 -24.51 -0.97
N THR A 212 -25.58 -23.41 -0.54
CA THR A 212 -24.44 -22.78 -1.22
C THR A 212 -23.37 -22.42 -0.21
N LEU A 213 -22.14 -22.86 -0.42
CA LEU A 213 -20.98 -22.35 0.31
C LEU A 213 -20.35 -21.22 -0.50
N ILE A 214 -20.20 -20.05 0.13
CA ILE A 214 -19.60 -18.87 -0.48
C ILE A 214 -18.15 -18.80 0.00
N LEU A 215 -17.23 -18.74 -0.95
CA LEU A 215 -15.80 -18.63 -0.72
C LEU A 215 -15.39 -17.19 -1.02
N VAL A 216 -14.80 -16.54 -0.03
CA VAL A 216 -14.45 -15.12 -0.10
C VAL A 216 -12.97 -14.94 0.22
N SER A 217 -12.25 -14.30 -0.69
CA SER A 217 -10.93 -13.75 -0.37
C SER A 217 -11.09 -12.28 -0.05
N VAL A 218 -10.55 -11.87 1.10
CA VAL A 218 -10.63 -10.48 1.59
C VAL A 218 -9.23 -9.92 1.76
N HIS A 219 -9.09 -8.61 1.52
CA HIS A 219 -7.84 -7.89 1.63
C HIS A 219 -7.21 -8.08 3.01
N GLY A 220 -6.02 -8.71 3.01
CA GLY A 220 -5.24 -8.91 4.23
C GLY A 220 -5.49 -10.19 5.03
N LEU A 221 -6.38 -11.07 4.59
CA LEU A 221 -6.55 -12.40 5.17
C LEU A 221 -5.67 -13.40 4.42
N SER A 222 -4.83 -14.14 5.14
CA SER A 222 -3.96 -15.18 4.57
C SER A 222 -4.71 -16.51 4.32
N GLY A 223 -5.77 -16.46 3.50
CA GLY A 223 -6.60 -17.62 3.19
C GLY A 223 -7.95 -17.26 2.57
N THR A 224 -8.84 -18.23 2.55
CA THR A 224 -10.21 -18.10 2.00
C THR A 224 -11.23 -18.25 3.13
N LEU A 225 -12.05 -17.22 3.33
CA LEU A 225 -13.15 -17.22 4.27
C LEU A 225 -14.34 -17.99 3.68
N LEU A 226 -14.89 -18.92 4.46
CA LEU A 226 -15.98 -19.81 4.04
C LEU A 226 -17.27 -19.38 4.73
N LEU A 227 -18.28 -19.01 3.96
CA LEU A 227 -19.54 -18.47 4.48
C LEU A 227 -20.72 -19.35 4.07
N ALA A 228 -21.61 -19.59 5.02
CA ALA A 228 -22.95 -20.10 4.71
C ALA A 228 -23.76 -19.02 3.98
N ASP A 229 -24.76 -19.43 3.18
CA ASP A 229 -25.70 -18.49 2.54
C ASP A 229 -26.73 -17.92 3.54
N GLY A 230 -26.20 -17.22 4.54
CA GLY A 230 -26.94 -16.50 5.58
C GLY A 230 -26.67 -15.00 5.53
N PRO A 231 -27.25 -14.23 6.46
CA PRO A 231 -27.02 -12.79 6.54
C PRO A 231 -25.57 -12.49 6.92
N VAL A 232 -24.92 -11.62 6.14
CA VAL A 232 -23.59 -11.06 6.40
C VAL A 232 -23.68 -9.54 6.47
N THR A 233 -22.80 -8.93 7.26
CA THR A 233 -22.77 -7.48 7.46
C THR A 233 -21.70 -6.85 6.58
N VAL A 234 -22.09 -5.84 5.80
CA VAL A 234 -21.18 -5.05 4.97
C VAL A 234 -21.34 -3.56 5.26
N GLN A 235 -20.32 -2.75 4.94
CA GLN A 235 -20.43 -1.29 5.03
C GLN A 235 -21.37 -0.76 3.95
N VAL A 236 -22.18 0.25 4.30
CA VAL A 236 -22.97 1.01 3.33
C VAL A 236 -22.04 1.80 2.42
N GLN A 237 -21.09 2.53 3.03
CA GLN A 237 -20.05 3.28 2.34
C GLN A 237 -18.72 3.10 3.10
N PRO A 238 -17.67 2.59 2.46
CA PRO A 238 -16.34 2.53 3.07
C PRO A 238 -15.71 3.92 3.14
N ASN A 239 -14.68 4.06 3.98
CA ASN A 239 -13.81 5.23 3.97
C ASN A 239 -13.24 5.45 2.55
N PRO A 240 -13.51 6.57 1.86
CA PRO A 240 -13.07 6.77 0.48
C PRO A 240 -11.56 6.75 0.29
N GLU A 241 -10.78 7.27 1.25
CA GLU A 241 -9.31 7.26 1.16
C GLU A 241 -8.77 5.84 1.27
N ARG A 242 -9.36 5.04 2.15
CA ARG A 242 -9.05 3.63 2.28
C ARG A 242 -9.46 2.86 1.03
N GLN A 243 -10.68 3.07 0.54
CA GLN A 243 -11.17 2.44 -0.69
C GLN A 243 -10.20 2.67 -1.84
N ARG A 244 -9.77 3.91 -2.02
CA ARG A 244 -8.80 4.25 -3.06
C ARG A 244 -7.46 3.55 -2.86
N GLY A 245 -6.94 3.52 -1.63
CA GLY A 245 -5.68 2.83 -1.32
C GLY A 245 -5.76 1.31 -1.53
N ASP A 246 -6.88 0.69 -1.17
CA ASP A 246 -7.13 -0.73 -1.37
C ASP A 246 -7.27 -1.07 -2.87
N GLU A 247 -7.87 -0.19 -3.68
CA GLU A 247 -7.98 -0.36 -5.15
C GLU A 247 -6.63 -0.27 -5.88
N GLU A 248 -5.67 0.50 -5.35
CA GLU A 248 -4.32 0.61 -5.91
C GLU A 248 -3.43 -0.58 -5.53
N GLN A 249 -3.65 -1.16 -4.35
CA GLN A 249 -2.90 -2.32 -3.85
C GLN A 249 -3.45 -3.62 -4.46
N HIS A 250 -2.73 -4.16 -5.44
CA HIS A 250 -3.02 -5.50 -5.96
C HIS A 250 -2.54 -6.55 -4.94
N TRP A 251 -3.39 -6.89 -3.96
CA TRP A 251 -3.02 -7.78 -2.85
C TRP A 251 -2.91 -9.26 -3.26
N SER A 252 -3.63 -9.70 -4.30
CA SER A 252 -3.41 -11.00 -4.95
C SER A 252 -4.01 -11.04 -6.36
N SER A 253 -3.50 -11.95 -7.20
CA SER A 253 -4.04 -12.26 -8.54
C SER A 253 -5.20 -13.27 -8.52
N GLY A 254 -5.70 -13.63 -7.33
CA GLY A 254 -6.64 -14.73 -7.14
C GLY A 254 -6.80 -15.12 -5.66
N PRO A 255 -7.72 -16.06 -5.35
CA PRO A 255 -7.79 -16.70 -4.04
C PRO A 255 -6.51 -17.52 -3.77
N TYR A 256 -6.20 -17.76 -2.49
CA TYR A 256 -5.00 -18.53 -2.15
C TYR A 256 -5.13 -20.01 -2.54
N HIS A 257 -6.30 -20.60 -2.30
CA HIS A 257 -6.64 -21.97 -2.70
C HIS A 257 -7.81 -21.92 -3.67
N ASP A 258 -7.62 -22.46 -4.85
CA ASP A 258 -8.67 -22.70 -5.82
C ASP A 258 -9.31 -24.07 -5.59
N LEU A 259 -10.63 -24.06 -5.48
CA LEU A 259 -11.42 -25.27 -5.31
C LEU A 259 -12.03 -25.69 -6.65
N THR A 260 -12.01 -27.00 -6.91
CA THR A 260 -12.69 -27.59 -8.06
C THR A 260 -14.20 -27.40 -7.96
N ASP A 261 -14.87 -27.36 -9.11
CA ASP A 261 -16.32 -27.22 -9.23
C ASP A 261 -16.91 -25.94 -8.61
N THR A 262 -16.06 -24.94 -8.30
CA THR A 262 -16.54 -23.61 -7.93
C THR A 262 -17.03 -22.84 -9.15
N THR A 263 -17.98 -21.95 -8.92
CA THR A 263 -18.54 -21.08 -9.97
C THR A 263 -18.42 -19.63 -9.56
N GLU A 264 -17.91 -18.80 -10.47
CA GLU A 264 -17.99 -17.36 -10.30
C GLU A 264 -19.44 -16.90 -10.47
N PRO A 265 -19.96 -16.08 -9.55
CA PRO A 265 -21.26 -15.48 -9.73
C PRO A 265 -21.25 -14.45 -10.85
N ASP A 266 -22.38 -14.33 -11.57
CA ASP A 266 -22.55 -13.32 -12.61
C ASP A 266 -22.40 -11.89 -12.03
N PRO A 267 -21.37 -11.12 -12.43
CA PRO A 267 -21.12 -9.79 -11.89
C PRO A 267 -22.26 -8.80 -12.13
N ALA A 268 -23.00 -8.94 -13.23
CA ALA A 268 -24.12 -8.04 -13.53
C ALA A 268 -25.30 -8.30 -12.59
N ARG A 269 -25.64 -9.57 -12.37
CA ARG A 269 -26.68 -9.97 -11.42
C ARG A 269 -26.32 -9.60 -9.99
N GLN A 270 -25.06 -9.76 -9.62
CA GLN A 270 -24.56 -9.40 -8.31
C GLN A 270 -24.67 -7.90 -8.04
N ARG A 271 -24.20 -7.06 -8.96
CA ARG A 271 -24.37 -5.60 -8.87
C ARG A 271 -25.83 -5.19 -8.76
N ALA A 272 -26.69 -5.73 -9.61
CA ALA A 272 -28.13 -5.42 -9.56
C ALA A 272 -28.79 -5.83 -8.24
N THR A 273 -28.37 -6.96 -7.64
CA THR A 273 -28.88 -7.41 -6.34
C THR A 273 -28.35 -6.53 -5.21
N ASP A 274 -27.07 -6.17 -5.25
CA ASP A 274 -26.47 -5.26 -4.27
C ASP A 274 -27.14 -3.89 -4.30
N GLU A 275 -27.32 -3.29 -5.49
CA GLU A 275 -28.00 -2.00 -5.66
C GLU A 275 -29.43 -2.00 -5.11
N GLN A 276 -30.14 -3.13 -5.18
CA GLN A 276 -31.49 -3.27 -4.63
C GLN A 276 -31.51 -3.36 -3.10
N LEU A 277 -30.47 -3.97 -2.51
CA LEU A 277 -30.40 -4.22 -1.06
C LEU A 277 -29.70 -3.09 -0.30
N ARG A 278 -28.77 -2.39 -0.96
CA ARG A 278 -27.93 -1.36 -0.35
C ARG A 278 -28.79 -0.12 -0.03
N PRO A 279 -28.88 0.27 1.25
CA PRO A 279 -29.57 1.50 1.60
C PRO A 279 -28.79 2.72 1.11
N ALA A 280 -29.48 3.86 1.02
CA ALA A 280 -28.81 5.12 0.80
C ALA A 280 -27.83 5.42 1.94
N THR A 281 -26.67 5.97 1.61
CA THR A 281 -25.71 6.46 2.60
C THR A 281 -26.36 7.55 3.46
N PRO A 282 -26.29 7.43 4.81
CA PRO A 282 -26.73 8.50 5.70
C PRO A 282 -25.92 9.78 5.55
N ASP A 283 -26.56 10.92 5.83
CA ASP A 283 -25.87 12.20 5.94
C ASP A 283 -24.80 12.14 7.04
N GLY A 284 -23.59 12.62 6.75
CA GLY A 284 -22.48 12.67 7.70
C GLY A 284 -21.65 11.37 7.82
N GLU A 285 -21.95 10.32 7.05
CA GLU A 285 -21.13 9.08 7.02
C GLU A 285 -19.66 9.37 6.74
N LEU A 286 -19.38 10.31 5.83
CA LEU A 286 -18.01 10.71 5.48
C LEU A 286 -17.27 11.42 6.63
N ASP A 287 -18.01 12.07 7.54
CA ASP A 287 -17.42 12.78 8.68
C ASP A 287 -16.92 11.79 9.76
N LEU A 288 -17.29 10.51 9.66
CA LEU A 288 -16.79 9.42 10.52
C LEU A 288 -15.33 9.05 10.23
N TYR A 289 -14.82 9.42 9.06
CA TYR A 289 -13.53 8.97 8.55
C TYR A 289 -12.52 10.13 8.56
N PRO A 290 -11.69 10.27 9.61
CA PRO A 290 -10.65 11.27 9.62
C PRO A 290 -9.64 11.02 8.49
N SER A 291 -9.31 12.08 7.75
CA SER A 291 -8.32 12.04 6.67
C SER A 291 -6.95 11.66 7.22
N LEU A 292 -6.27 10.72 6.56
CA LEU A 292 -4.85 10.45 6.80
C LEU A 292 -3.96 11.53 6.20
N ILE A 293 -4.47 12.19 5.16
CA ILE A 293 -3.72 13.12 4.34
C ILE A 293 -4.11 14.53 4.78
N SER A 294 -3.20 15.19 5.49
CA SER A 294 -3.42 16.54 6.02
C SER A 294 -3.29 17.62 4.94
N ASP A 295 -2.47 17.39 3.92
CA ASP A 295 -2.32 18.30 2.79
C ASP A 295 -3.52 18.15 1.82
N PRO A 296 -4.33 19.21 1.62
CA PRO A 296 -5.48 19.16 0.71
C PRO A 296 -5.11 18.78 -0.72
N PHE A 297 -3.93 19.18 -1.21
CA PHE A 297 -3.46 18.85 -2.55
C PHE A 297 -3.15 17.36 -2.67
N GLN A 298 -2.43 16.81 -1.69
CA GLN A 298 -2.12 15.38 -1.65
C GLN A 298 -3.39 14.54 -1.47
N ARG A 299 -4.36 15.04 -0.71
CA ARG A 299 -5.66 14.36 -0.55
C ARG A 299 -6.44 14.36 -1.87
N GLU A 300 -6.47 15.48 -2.57
CA GLU A 300 -7.10 15.56 -3.89
C GLU A 300 -6.40 14.66 -4.90
N LEU A 301 -5.07 14.64 -4.91
CA LEU A 301 -4.26 13.77 -5.75
C LEU A 301 -4.53 12.29 -5.45
N HIS A 302 -4.61 11.90 -4.18
CA HIS A 302 -4.98 10.54 -3.79
C HIS A 302 -6.37 10.19 -4.31
N MET A 303 -7.37 11.04 -4.04
CA MET A 303 -8.77 10.75 -4.33
C MET A 303 -9.15 10.84 -5.81
N ARG A 304 -8.49 11.69 -6.59
CA ARG A 304 -8.87 12.01 -7.98
C ARG A 304 -7.73 11.86 -8.98
N GLY A 305 -6.53 11.57 -8.50
CA GLY A 305 -5.37 11.40 -9.34
C GLY A 305 -5.50 10.17 -10.24
N THR A 306 -4.86 10.27 -11.39
CA THR A 306 -4.70 9.16 -12.33
C THR A 306 -3.23 8.76 -12.33
N SER A 307 -2.97 7.46 -12.24
CA SER A 307 -1.62 6.91 -12.37
C SER A 307 -1.32 6.60 -13.83
N GLY A 308 -0.17 7.06 -14.32
CA GLY A 308 0.26 6.75 -15.68
C GLY A 308 1.42 7.61 -16.15
N VAL A 309 1.77 7.47 -17.43
CA VAL A 309 2.81 8.29 -18.05
C VAL A 309 2.21 9.58 -18.58
N ARG A 310 2.82 10.72 -18.24
CA ARG A 310 2.43 12.05 -18.74
C ARG A 310 3.65 12.87 -19.16
N PRO A 311 3.50 13.81 -20.11
CA PRO A 311 4.53 14.81 -20.36
C PRO A 311 4.61 15.76 -19.16
N VAL A 312 5.81 15.93 -18.61
CA VAL A 312 6.06 16.92 -17.54
C VAL A 312 7.18 17.84 -17.99
N PRO A 313 7.09 19.17 -17.77
CA PRO A 313 8.22 20.05 -17.97
C PRO A 313 9.37 19.64 -17.05
N VAL A 314 10.57 19.51 -17.60
CA VAL A 314 11.76 19.11 -16.84
C VAL A 314 12.02 20.06 -15.66
N ALA A 315 11.64 21.33 -15.82
CA ALA A 315 11.74 22.36 -14.79
C ALA A 315 10.71 22.21 -13.65
N ALA A 316 9.59 21.50 -13.84
CA ALA A 316 8.60 21.26 -12.79
C ALA A 316 9.03 20.17 -11.80
N LEU A 317 9.94 19.29 -12.21
CA LEU A 317 10.39 18.16 -11.40
C LEU A 317 11.32 18.61 -10.25
N PRO A 318 11.37 17.87 -9.12
CA PRO A 318 12.34 18.13 -8.07
C PRO A 318 13.78 17.94 -8.56
N TRP A 319 14.75 18.57 -7.88
CA TRP A 319 16.17 18.37 -8.15
C TRP A 319 16.60 16.93 -7.83
N PRO A 320 17.37 16.29 -8.74
CA PRO A 320 17.97 15.00 -8.49
C PRO A 320 18.77 15.03 -7.18
N SER A 321 18.47 14.11 -6.27
CA SER A 321 19.15 14.01 -4.99
C SER A 321 19.55 12.56 -4.72
N ARG A 322 20.58 12.34 -3.87
CA ARG A 322 21.19 11.00 -3.66
C ARG A 322 21.61 10.34 -4.99
N LEU A 323 22.34 11.08 -5.82
CA LEU A 323 22.92 10.56 -7.07
C LEU A 323 24.03 9.53 -6.79
N HIS A 324 23.65 8.34 -6.33
CA HIS A 324 24.56 7.23 -6.05
C HIS A 324 25.32 6.85 -7.33
N LYS A 325 26.63 6.61 -7.23
CA LYS A 325 27.53 6.39 -8.38
C LYS A 325 27.69 7.61 -9.30
N CYS A 326 27.31 8.81 -8.86
CA CYS A 326 27.70 10.04 -9.55
C CYS A 326 29.20 10.24 -9.41
N LEU A 327 29.88 10.57 -10.52
CA LEU A 327 31.29 10.96 -10.49
C LEU A 327 31.54 12.15 -9.54
N TYR A 328 30.54 13.02 -9.35
CA TYR A 328 30.62 14.22 -8.51
C TYR A 328 29.93 14.06 -7.14
N GLU A 329 29.68 12.83 -6.68
CA GLU A 329 28.99 12.57 -5.42
C GLU A 329 29.64 13.30 -4.22
N GLN A 330 30.98 13.26 -4.11
CA GLN A 330 31.71 13.90 -3.02
C GLN A 330 31.56 15.43 -3.03
N ARG A 331 31.54 16.05 -4.22
CA ARG A 331 31.25 17.48 -4.35
C ARG A 331 29.83 17.79 -3.90
N GLY A 332 28.86 16.96 -4.29
CA GLY A 332 27.47 17.09 -3.85
C GLY A 332 27.33 17.04 -2.33
N LYS A 333 28.01 16.10 -1.68
CA LYS A 333 28.07 16.00 -0.20
C LYS A 333 28.65 17.26 0.43
N ALA A 334 29.79 17.72 -0.05
CA ALA A 334 30.43 18.93 0.44
C ALA A 334 29.53 20.18 0.28
N ILE A 335 28.79 20.30 -0.83
CA ILE A 335 27.81 21.38 -1.01
C ILE A 335 26.68 21.24 0.02
N ALA A 336 26.09 20.05 0.16
CA ALA A 336 25.00 19.80 1.08
C ALA A 336 25.36 20.09 2.54
N GLU A 337 26.60 19.81 2.95
CA GLU A 337 27.13 20.13 4.29
C GLU A 337 27.16 21.64 4.60
N THR A 338 27.14 22.51 3.59
CA THR A 338 27.08 23.96 3.79
C THR A 338 25.66 24.51 3.96
N TYR A 339 24.63 23.69 3.74
CA TYR A 339 23.24 24.06 3.92
C TYR A 339 22.78 23.69 5.34
N PRO A 340 21.94 24.52 5.99
CA PRO A 340 21.38 24.16 7.29
C PRO A 340 20.41 22.99 7.16
N ASP A 341 20.19 22.27 8.27
CA ASP A 341 19.14 21.25 8.36
C ASP A 341 17.76 21.92 8.43
N ALA A 342 17.22 22.24 7.25
CA ALA A 342 15.97 22.97 7.09
C ALA A 342 15.20 22.42 5.88
N ASP A 343 13.89 22.66 5.88
CA ASP A 343 13.03 22.25 4.76
C ASP A 343 13.52 22.84 3.42
N GLY A 344 13.53 21.99 2.39
CA GLY A 344 14.05 22.33 1.06
C GLY A 344 15.58 22.47 0.93
N ALA A 345 16.36 22.35 2.01
CA ALA A 345 17.83 22.51 1.98
C ALA A 345 18.50 21.53 1.00
N ARG A 346 18.06 20.27 1.02
CA ARG A 346 18.58 19.24 0.11
C ARG A 346 18.28 19.54 -1.36
N GLN A 347 17.09 20.06 -1.64
CA GLN A 347 16.70 20.47 -2.99
C GLN A 347 17.55 21.65 -3.48
N ALA A 348 17.78 22.64 -2.63
CA ALA A 348 18.64 23.79 -2.94
C ALA A 348 20.12 23.39 -3.11
N ALA A 349 20.64 22.48 -2.29
CA ALA A 349 21.99 21.94 -2.44
C ALA A 349 22.17 21.17 -3.76
N SER A 350 21.21 20.31 -4.13
CA SER A 350 21.20 19.62 -5.42
C SER A 350 21.12 20.61 -6.60
N ALA A 351 20.31 21.66 -6.48
CA ALA A 351 20.26 22.75 -7.46
C ALA A 351 21.60 23.47 -7.60
N GLU A 352 22.30 23.74 -6.48
CA GLU A 352 23.64 24.35 -6.47
C GLU A 352 24.69 23.44 -7.12
N GLN A 353 24.66 22.14 -6.84
CA GLN A 353 25.52 21.18 -7.53
C GLN A 353 25.29 21.24 -9.04
N PHE A 354 24.03 21.20 -9.49
CA PHE A 354 23.72 21.29 -10.92
C PHE A 354 24.21 22.63 -11.51
N ALA A 355 23.88 23.75 -10.86
CA ALA A 355 24.20 25.08 -11.35
C ALA A 355 25.72 25.37 -11.43
N THR A 356 26.53 24.68 -10.63
CA THR A 356 27.99 24.82 -10.59
C THR A 356 28.72 23.75 -11.41
N THR A 357 28.00 22.76 -11.96
CA THR A 357 28.60 21.74 -12.83
C THR A 357 28.80 22.28 -14.23
N THR A 358 30.00 22.08 -14.79
CA THR A 358 30.35 22.58 -16.12
C THR A 358 29.92 21.60 -17.23
N PRO A 359 29.81 22.04 -18.50
CA PRO A 359 29.52 21.14 -19.62
C PRO A 359 30.50 19.97 -19.76
N ALA A 360 31.80 20.22 -19.54
CA ALA A 360 32.82 19.18 -19.60
C ALA A 360 32.66 18.16 -18.47
N GLU A 361 32.25 18.61 -17.28
CA GLU A 361 31.96 17.73 -16.17
C GLU A 361 30.71 16.88 -16.42
N PHE A 362 29.64 17.47 -16.95
CA PHE A 362 28.47 16.70 -17.36
C PHE A 362 28.85 15.61 -18.37
N ALA A 363 29.63 15.93 -19.40
CA ALA A 363 30.07 14.98 -20.42
C ALA A 363 30.91 13.81 -19.86
N ALA A 364 31.61 13.99 -18.74
CA ALA A 364 32.39 12.93 -18.09
C ALA A 364 31.52 11.91 -17.34
N CYS A 365 30.26 12.22 -17.06
CA CYS A 365 29.35 11.32 -16.36
C CYS A 365 28.78 10.26 -17.33
N PRO A 366 28.84 8.94 -17.02
CA PRO A 366 28.31 7.89 -17.89
C PRO A 366 26.83 8.05 -18.27
N TYR A 367 26.04 8.67 -17.39
CA TYR A 367 24.62 8.92 -17.62
C TYR A 367 24.32 10.09 -18.55
N HIS A 368 25.33 10.88 -18.94
CA HIS A 368 25.17 11.99 -19.89
C HIS A 368 25.62 11.63 -21.31
N GLN A 369 26.04 10.39 -21.54
CA GLN A 369 26.66 9.96 -22.78
C GLN A 369 25.65 9.60 -23.90
N GLY A 370 24.38 10.03 -23.81
CA GLY A 370 23.47 9.99 -24.96
C GLY A 370 23.94 10.95 -26.05
N ASP A 371 23.76 10.57 -27.31
CA ASP A 371 24.28 11.34 -28.45
C ASP A 371 23.38 12.55 -28.72
N ASP A 372 22.05 12.35 -28.75
CA ASP A 372 21.05 13.42 -28.86
C ASP A 372 19.91 13.26 -27.84
N TRP A 373 20.09 13.86 -26.67
CA TRP A 373 19.09 13.86 -25.60
C TRP A 373 17.75 14.49 -26.00
N THR A 374 17.72 15.39 -26.98
CA THR A 374 16.47 15.98 -27.45
C THR A 374 15.69 14.97 -28.28
N ALA A 375 16.35 14.30 -29.22
CA ALA A 375 15.74 13.23 -30.01
C ALA A 375 15.32 12.02 -29.14
N ILE A 376 16.13 11.67 -28.14
CA ILE A 376 15.81 10.64 -27.14
C ILE A 376 14.51 10.99 -26.41
N ALA A 377 14.40 12.20 -25.86
CA ALA A 377 13.23 12.61 -25.08
C ALA A 377 11.95 12.68 -25.92
N ASP A 378 12.04 13.23 -27.13
CA ASP A 378 10.94 13.32 -28.09
C ASP A 378 10.46 11.92 -28.54
N THR A 379 11.40 11.00 -28.78
CA THR A 379 11.09 9.60 -29.08
C THR A 379 10.44 8.90 -27.88
N ALA A 380 10.97 9.07 -26.68
CA ALA A 380 10.40 8.49 -25.46
C ALA A 380 8.97 8.99 -25.20
N LEU A 381 8.69 10.29 -25.43
CA LEU A 381 7.34 10.85 -25.36
C LEU A 381 6.40 10.24 -26.40
N THR A 382 6.90 9.94 -27.59
CA THR A 382 6.11 9.31 -28.67
C THR A 382 5.75 7.88 -28.30
N VAL A 383 6.73 7.09 -27.85
CA VAL A 383 6.53 5.73 -27.36
C VAL A 383 5.55 5.71 -26.18
N ALA A 384 5.72 6.59 -25.21
CA ALA A 384 4.85 6.67 -24.03
C ALA A 384 3.39 7.04 -24.33
N ARG A 385 3.12 7.68 -25.48
CA ARG A 385 1.78 8.11 -25.89
C ARG A 385 1.11 7.17 -26.87
N ALA A 386 1.80 6.14 -27.37
CA ALA A 386 1.25 5.21 -28.34
C ALA A 386 0.20 4.30 -27.69
N LEU A 387 -1.07 4.46 -28.06
CA LEU A 387 -2.20 3.69 -27.50
C LEU A 387 -2.70 2.65 -28.50
N THR A 388 -2.59 2.92 -29.80
CA THR A 388 -3.04 2.05 -30.89
C THR A 388 -1.88 1.28 -31.55
N GLU A 389 -2.20 0.22 -32.30
CA GLU A 389 -1.22 -0.55 -33.09
C GLU A 389 -0.42 0.36 -34.03
N ALA A 390 -1.12 1.20 -34.81
CA ALA A 390 -0.51 2.09 -35.78
C ALA A 390 0.39 3.16 -35.12
N GLU A 391 0.03 3.65 -33.92
CA GLU A 391 0.89 4.56 -33.16
C GLU A 391 2.12 3.84 -32.59
N ARG A 392 1.99 2.57 -32.20
CA ARG A 392 3.13 1.75 -31.78
C ARG A 392 4.10 1.52 -32.93
N ASP A 393 3.60 1.15 -34.11
CA ASP A 393 4.42 0.98 -35.31
C ASP A 393 5.17 2.28 -35.66
N ALA A 394 4.48 3.43 -35.61
CA ALA A 394 5.08 4.73 -35.85
C ALA A 394 6.12 5.13 -34.78
N ALA A 395 5.89 4.75 -33.52
CA ALA A 395 6.84 4.96 -32.43
C ALA A 395 8.08 4.08 -32.61
N ASP A 396 7.91 2.82 -33.00
CA ASP A 396 9.00 1.89 -33.30
C ASP A 396 9.86 2.39 -34.46
N ASP A 397 9.25 2.85 -35.54
CA ASP A 397 9.94 3.51 -36.66
C ASP A 397 10.76 4.73 -36.21
N LYS A 398 10.25 5.49 -35.23
CA LYS A 398 10.96 6.64 -34.67
C LYS A 398 12.14 6.22 -33.80
N VAL A 399 11.98 5.15 -33.01
CA VAL A 399 13.07 4.53 -32.23
C VAL A 399 14.20 4.08 -33.18
N HIS A 400 13.88 3.41 -34.27
CA HIS A 400 14.88 2.87 -35.22
C HIS A 400 15.72 3.95 -35.93
N LYS A 401 15.29 5.23 -35.89
CA LYS A 401 16.06 6.36 -36.42
C LYS A 401 17.14 6.88 -35.46
N LEU A 402 17.09 6.48 -34.18
CA LEU A 402 18.13 6.80 -33.20
C LEU A 402 19.33 5.85 -33.33
N THR A 403 20.49 6.25 -32.81
CA THR A 403 21.63 5.35 -32.65
C THR A 403 21.27 4.20 -31.71
N GLU A 404 21.90 3.03 -31.83
CA GLU A 404 21.61 1.88 -30.95
C GLU A 404 21.69 2.25 -29.46
N ARG A 405 22.61 3.15 -29.12
CA ARG A 405 22.76 3.69 -27.77
C ARG A 405 21.56 4.54 -27.34
N ASP A 406 21.14 5.47 -28.18
CA ASP A 406 20.05 6.39 -27.89
C ASP A 406 18.68 5.67 -27.87
N GLN A 407 18.53 4.59 -28.65
CA GLN A 407 17.38 3.69 -28.56
C GLN A 407 17.22 3.14 -27.14
N GLN A 408 18.32 2.66 -26.53
CA GLN A 408 18.27 2.12 -25.16
C GLN A 408 17.83 3.19 -24.15
N TRP A 409 18.25 4.43 -24.31
CA TRP A 409 17.81 5.54 -23.45
C TRP A 409 16.34 5.90 -23.67
N ALA A 410 15.89 6.00 -24.92
CA ALA A 410 14.51 6.35 -25.25
C ALA A 410 13.53 5.30 -24.70
N LEU A 411 13.83 4.01 -24.90
CA LEU A 411 13.03 2.91 -24.38
C LEU A 411 13.05 2.86 -22.84
N ALA A 412 14.20 3.13 -22.22
CA ALA A 412 14.29 3.17 -20.76
C ALA A 412 13.41 4.29 -20.17
N LEU A 413 13.37 5.47 -20.81
CA LEU A 413 12.53 6.58 -20.37
C LEU A 413 11.02 6.32 -20.54
N ALA A 414 10.63 5.51 -21.52
CA ALA A 414 9.23 5.18 -21.78
C ALA A 414 8.72 3.95 -20.99
N SER A 415 9.61 3.10 -20.47
CA SER A 415 9.23 1.85 -19.81
C SER A 415 8.88 2.07 -18.32
N PRO A 416 7.73 1.60 -17.80
CA PRO A 416 7.32 1.81 -16.41
C PRO A 416 8.34 1.40 -15.34
N GLY A 417 9.14 0.36 -15.59
CA GLY A 417 10.19 -0.09 -14.66
C GLY A 417 11.50 0.70 -14.70
N ARG A 418 11.64 1.67 -15.61
CA ARG A 418 12.86 2.49 -15.79
C ARG A 418 12.57 3.96 -16.11
N ALA A 419 11.30 4.35 -16.12
CA ALA A 419 10.87 5.73 -16.33
C ALA A 419 11.40 6.65 -15.22
N ILE A 420 11.19 7.94 -15.39
CA ILE A 420 11.33 8.88 -14.28
C ILE A 420 10.02 8.83 -13.50
N ASN A 421 10.11 8.47 -12.21
CA ASN A 421 8.95 8.24 -11.37
C ASN A 421 8.77 9.41 -10.39
N TRP A 422 7.61 10.07 -10.48
CA TRP A 422 7.23 11.23 -9.67
C TRP A 422 5.73 11.47 -9.67
N ASP A 423 5.17 11.58 -8.47
CA ASP A 423 3.79 11.97 -8.23
C ASP A 423 3.71 13.49 -8.08
N ASP A 424 2.59 14.09 -8.52
CA ASP A 424 2.44 15.55 -8.40
C ASP A 424 2.63 16.02 -6.94
N GLY A 425 3.39 17.10 -6.76
CA GLY A 425 3.64 17.69 -5.43
C GLY A 425 4.71 16.98 -4.60
N ASP A 426 5.23 15.83 -5.04
CA ASP A 426 6.34 15.17 -4.34
C ASP A 426 7.62 16.00 -4.40
N THR A 427 8.35 16.01 -3.29
CA THR A 427 9.61 16.76 -3.17
C THR A 427 10.84 15.98 -3.64
N PHE A 428 10.67 14.73 -4.09
CA PHE A 428 11.76 13.87 -4.57
C PHE A 428 11.27 12.92 -5.66
N LEU A 429 12.22 12.39 -6.44
CA LEU A 429 11.97 11.35 -7.44
C LEU A 429 12.23 9.99 -6.83
N THR A 430 11.40 9.00 -7.13
CA THR A 430 11.62 7.61 -6.70
C THR A 430 12.57 6.85 -7.62
N ASP A 431 12.62 7.18 -8.92
CA ASP A 431 13.61 6.67 -9.89
C ASP A 431 13.96 7.73 -10.97
N GLY A 432 15.11 7.56 -11.63
CA GLY A 432 15.49 8.32 -12.81
C GLY A 432 16.29 9.60 -12.54
N GLN A 433 16.84 9.77 -11.34
CA GLN A 433 17.54 10.99 -10.93
C GLN A 433 18.72 11.35 -11.87
N HIS A 434 19.54 10.37 -12.27
CA HIS A 434 20.64 10.61 -13.21
C HIS A 434 20.17 10.92 -14.62
N ARG A 435 19.12 10.25 -15.09
CA ARG A 435 18.51 10.50 -16.41
C ARG A 435 17.93 11.92 -16.47
N LEU A 436 17.23 12.35 -15.42
CA LEU A 436 16.74 13.73 -15.31
C LEU A 436 17.88 14.75 -15.32
N CYS A 437 19.00 14.47 -14.64
CA CYS A 437 20.18 15.34 -14.67
C CYS A 437 20.73 15.52 -16.09
N ALA A 438 20.82 14.44 -16.87
CA ALA A 438 21.25 14.50 -18.27
C ALA A 438 20.29 15.30 -19.16
N LEU A 439 18.98 15.04 -19.05
CA LEU A 439 17.93 15.77 -19.78
C LEU A 439 17.95 17.26 -19.45
N ARG A 440 18.16 17.63 -18.18
CA ARG A 440 18.33 19.03 -17.75
C ARG A 440 19.56 19.69 -18.35
N ALA A 441 20.70 19.00 -18.31
CA ALA A 441 21.96 19.51 -18.86
C ALA A 441 21.89 19.69 -20.38
N ALA A 442 21.16 18.82 -21.07
CA ALA A 442 20.90 18.91 -22.50
C ALA A 442 19.84 19.97 -22.89
N GLY A 443 19.17 20.60 -21.92
CA GLY A 443 18.16 21.63 -22.19
C GLY A 443 16.82 21.08 -22.67
N VAL A 444 16.54 19.79 -22.45
CA VAL A 444 15.25 19.19 -22.77
C VAL A 444 14.15 19.89 -21.97
N THR A 445 13.06 20.24 -22.64
CA THR A 445 11.97 21.02 -22.05
C THR A 445 10.92 20.15 -21.37
N SER A 446 10.57 19.01 -21.96
CA SER A 446 9.56 18.08 -21.44
C SER A 446 9.97 16.63 -21.66
N ILE A 447 9.60 15.76 -20.73
CA ILE A 447 9.94 14.33 -20.69
C ILE A 447 8.74 13.49 -20.24
N PRO A 448 8.67 12.19 -20.57
CA PRO A 448 7.68 11.31 -19.99
C PRO A 448 8.01 11.06 -18.51
N VAL A 449 7.00 11.16 -17.66
CA VAL A 449 7.09 10.88 -16.23
C VAL A 449 5.94 9.96 -15.86
N TYR A 450 6.27 8.87 -15.16
CA TYR A 450 5.29 7.96 -14.60
C TYR A 450 4.98 8.35 -13.16
N GLY A 451 3.70 8.36 -12.80
CA GLY A 451 3.26 8.64 -11.43
C GLY A 451 1.80 9.05 -11.38
N CYS A 452 1.31 9.33 -10.19
CA CYS A 452 -0.01 9.88 -9.93
C CYS A 452 -0.06 11.38 -10.21
N TYR A 453 -1.10 11.85 -10.90
CA TYR A 453 -1.28 13.25 -11.26
C TYR A 453 -2.73 13.66 -11.42
N LEU A 454 -2.98 14.97 -11.35
CA LEU A 454 -4.30 15.55 -11.62
C LEU A 454 -4.39 16.01 -13.09
N PRO A 455 -5.21 15.36 -13.95
CA PRO A 455 -5.25 15.68 -15.39
C PRO A 455 -5.61 17.14 -15.71
N ASP A 456 -6.47 17.75 -14.88
CA ASP A 456 -6.93 19.13 -15.06
C ASP A 456 -5.95 20.20 -14.52
N ARG A 457 -4.81 19.78 -13.95
CA ARG A 457 -3.77 20.68 -13.42
C ARG A 457 -2.43 20.43 -14.10
N PRO A 458 -2.28 20.85 -15.37
CA PRO A 458 -1.01 20.71 -16.07
C PRO A 458 0.09 21.47 -15.35
N GLN A 459 1.26 20.85 -15.23
CA GLN A 459 2.43 21.50 -14.66
C GLN A 459 2.92 22.60 -15.61
N THR A 460 2.93 23.85 -15.14
CA THR A 460 3.38 25.02 -15.93
C THR A 460 4.66 25.60 -15.33
N ALA A 461 5.79 24.93 -15.55
CA ALA A 461 7.10 25.51 -15.23
C ALA A 461 7.74 26.10 -16.49
N VAL A 462 8.13 27.36 -16.42
CA VAL A 462 8.76 28.11 -17.52
C VAL A 462 10.20 28.44 -17.17
N GLY A 463 11.12 28.18 -18.09
CA GLY A 463 12.54 28.54 -17.98
C GLY A 463 13.48 27.36 -18.20
N THR A 464 14.77 27.65 -18.37
CA THR A 464 15.79 26.61 -18.51
C THR A 464 16.11 25.96 -17.16
N ALA A 465 16.64 24.73 -17.17
CA ALA A 465 17.08 24.07 -15.94
C ALA A 465 18.07 24.93 -15.14
N GLN A 466 18.98 25.64 -15.83
CA GLN A 466 19.94 26.54 -15.18
C GLN A 466 19.27 27.76 -14.53
N GLN A 467 18.23 28.33 -15.15
CA GLN A 467 17.45 29.41 -14.55
C GLN A 467 16.68 28.91 -13.33
N HIS A 468 16.02 27.76 -13.44
CA HIS A 468 15.32 27.13 -12.33
C HIS A 468 16.27 26.84 -11.17
N ALA A 469 17.47 26.30 -11.41
CA ALA A 469 18.44 26.00 -10.36
C ALA A 469 18.84 27.25 -9.57
N ARG A 470 19.14 28.34 -10.29
CA ARG A 470 19.49 29.63 -9.69
C ARG A 470 18.32 30.21 -8.88
N GLN A 471 17.10 30.05 -9.37
CA GLN A 471 15.89 30.49 -8.69
C GLN A 471 15.69 29.69 -7.39
N THR A 472 15.75 28.36 -7.44
CA THR A 472 15.64 27.48 -6.25
C THR A 472 16.64 27.86 -5.15
N ILE A 473 17.91 28.06 -5.50
CA ILE A 473 18.95 28.48 -4.56
C ILE A 473 18.63 29.86 -3.96
N THR A 474 18.17 30.79 -4.79
CA THR A 474 17.84 32.15 -4.37
C THR A 474 16.67 32.17 -3.41
N ASP A 475 15.60 31.46 -3.73
CA ASP A 475 14.39 31.37 -2.91
C ASP A 475 14.66 30.69 -1.57
N PHE A 476 15.49 29.64 -1.56
CA PHE A 476 15.92 29.00 -0.32
C PHE A 476 16.64 30.00 0.60
N TRP A 477 17.71 30.64 0.13
CA TRP A 477 18.48 31.58 0.98
C TRP A 477 17.67 32.82 1.37
N TYR A 478 16.74 33.26 0.53
CA TYR A 478 15.81 34.33 0.90
C TYR A 478 14.88 33.90 2.04
N ARG A 479 14.25 32.71 1.95
CA ARG A 479 13.40 32.18 3.03
C ARG A 479 14.16 32.05 4.35
N GLN A 480 15.38 31.51 4.32
CA GLN A 480 16.21 31.38 5.52
C GLN A 480 16.59 32.74 6.12
N ALA A 481 16.99 33.70 5.29
CA ALA A 481 17.30 35.05 5.77
C ALA A 481 16.05 35.78 6.30
N ALA A 482 14.90 35.60 5.65
CA ALA A 482 13.63 36.21 6.05
C ALA A 482 13.08 35.61 7.34
N ALA A 483 13.32 34.32 7.63
CA ALA A 483 12.95 33.72 8.91
C ALA A 483 13.67 34.36 10.10
N VAL A 484 14.89 34.89 9.89
CA VAL A 484 15.69 35.55 10.94
C VAL A 484 15.44 37.06 11.00
N LEU A 485 15.33 37.72 9.84
CA LEU A 485 15.30 39.20 9.75
C LEU A 485 13.94 39.78 9.35
N GLY A 486 12.95 38.94 9.06
CA GLY A 486 11.69 39.32 8.40
C GLY A 486 11.82 39.52 6.88
N PRO A 487 10.72 39.51 6.11
CA PRO A 487 10.73 39.61 4.64
C PRO A 487 11.00 41.05 4.17
N ASN A 488 12.26 41.50 4.23
CA ASN A 488 12.65 42.88 3.90
C ASN A 488 13.94 42.95 3.05
N LYS A 489 14.40 44.18 2.77
CA LYS A 489 15.61 44.43 1.96
C LYS A 489 16.89 43.87 2.61
N ALA A 490 16.96 43.80 3.95
CA ALA A 490 18.10 43.24 4.66
C ALA A 490 18.15 41.71 4.47
N ALA A 491 17.01 41.01 4.52
CA ALA A 491 16.94 39.59 4.17
C ALA A 491 17.40 39.31 2.74
N ALA A 492 16.99 40.14 1.76
CA ALA A 492 17.46 40.02 0.38
C ALA A 492 18.96 40.31 0.21
N ALA A 493 19.54 41.20 1.01
CA ALA A 493 20.99 41.46 1.02
C ALA A 493 21.76 40.29 1.65
N LEU A 494 21.29 39.77 2.78
CA LEU A 494 21.88 38.62 3.46
C LEU A 494 21.81 37.37 2.58
N ALA A 495 20.66 37.06 1.98
CA ALA A 495 20.49 35.93 1.07
C ALA A 495 21.51 35.96 -0.10
N ARG A 496 21.73 37.15 -0.69
CA ARG A 496 22.75 37.34 -1.74
C ARG A 496 24.17 37.07 -1.23
N LEU A 497 24.49 37.48 0.00
CA LEU A 497 25.79 37.22 0.63
C LEU A 497 25.99 35.73 0.90
N LEU A 498 24.99 35.04 1.45
CA LEU A 498 25.05 33.61 1.79
C LEU A 498 25.19 32.73 0.56
N ARG A 499 24.50 33.08 -0.53
CA ARG A 499 24.64 32.43 -1.83
C ARG A 499 26.02 32.64 -2.45
N ARG A 500 26.58 33.85 -2.32
CA ARG A 500 27.88 34.21 -2.94
C ARG A 500 29.07 33.66 -2.17
N PHE A 501 28.96 33.54 -0.85
CA PHE A 501 30.07 33.16 0.02
C PHE A 501 29.68 31.97 0.91
N PRO A 502 29.89 30.71 0.45
CA PRO A 502 29.54 29.53 1.22
C PRO A 502 30.15 29.50 2.63
N ALA A 503 31.37 30.02 2.81
CA ALA A 503 32.01 30.13 4.13
C ALA A 503 31.24 31.01 5.14
N ARG A 504 30.32 31.86 4.67
CA ARG A 504 29.45 32.70 5.51
C ARG A 504 28.12 32.05 5.87
N ARG A 505 27.80 30.87 5.32
CA ARG A 505 26.55 30.14 5.61
C ARG A 505 26.44 29.75 7.08
N ASN A 506 27.57 29.48 7.73
CA ASN A 506 27.69 29.19 9.16
C ASN A 506 27.34 30.38 10.08
N LEU A 507 27.13 31.59 9.53
CA LEU A 507 26.74 32.78 10.31
C LEU A 507 25.24 32.84 10.59
N LEU A 508 24.42 32.05 9.89
CA LEU A 508 23.03 31.87 10.27
C LEU A 508 22.96 30.85 11.41
N PRO A 509 22.30 31.16 12.53
CA PRO A 509 22.03 30.16 13.55
C PRO A 509 21.20 29.04 12.91
N SER A 510 21.62 27.78 13.10
CA SER A 510 20.79 26.63 12.73
C SER A 510 19.45 26.80 13.44
N SER A 511 18.38 26.97 12.67
CA SER A 511 17.03 27.12 13.20
C SER A 511 16.54 25.78 13.77
N ALA A 512 17.06 25.40 14.93
CA ALA A 512 16.54 24.30 15.75
C ALA A 512 15.30 24.73 16.57
N ALA A 513 14.71 25.89 16.28
CA ALA A 513 13.61 26.48 17.01
C ALA A 513 12.43 26.79 16.09
N ASN A 514 11.75 25.73 15.65
CA ASN A 514 10.30 25.73 15.46
C ASN A 514 9.80 24.33 15.84
N ARG A 515 9.86 24.05 17.15
CA ARG A 515 8.94 23.12 17.79
C ARG A 515 7.76 23.96 18.28
N THR A 516 6.67 23.91 17.52
CA THR A 516 5.31 24.16 18.02
C THR A 516 4.44 23.09 17.40
#